data_AF-A0A415TE25-F1
#
_entry.id   AF-A0A415TE25-F1
#
_cell.length_a   1.000
_cell.length_b   1.000
_cell.length_c   1.000
_cell.angle_alpha   90.00
_cell.angle_beta   90.00
_cell.angle_gamma   90.00
#
_symmetry.space_group_name_H-M   'P 1'
#
loop_
_entity.id
_entity.type
_entity.pdbx_description
1 polymer ?
#
loop_
_entity_poly.entity_id
_entity_poly.type
_entity_poly.pdbx_seq_one_letter_code
_entity_poly.pdbx_strand_id
1 'polypeptide(L)' 'MAENQVKVRPTLTDLEVGKAVTFPIEKTKSVRAQASDLGLILNRKYQTETDREKRIITVIRIS' A
#
# COMPACT_ATOMS: atom_id res chain seq x y z
N MET A 1 -2.46 0.47 -24.88
CA MET A 1 -3.32 0.17 -23.72
C MET A 1 -2.68 0.89 -22.54
N ALA A 2 -3.23 2.03 -22.10
CA ALA A 2 -2.60 2.82 -21.04
C ALA A 2 -2.83 2.11 -19.70
N GLU A 3 -1.90 1.21 -19.35
CA GLU A 3 -1.79 0.68 -18.00
C GLU A 3 -1.45 1.85 -17.09
N ASN A 4 -2.48 2.48 -16.51
CA ASN A 4 -2.34 3.36 -15.37
C ASN A 4 -1.79 2.49 -14.22
N GLN A 5 -0.49 2.20 -14.25
CA GLN A 5 0.23 1.56 -13.16
C GLN A 5 0.11 2.51 -11.98
N VAL A 6 -0.86 2.24 -11.10
CA VAL A 6 -0.92 2.90 -9.80
C VAL A 6 0.45 2.70 -9.16
N LYS A 7 1.17 3.82 -9.01
CA LYS A 7 2.54 3.84 -8.48
C LYS A 7 2.42 3.71 -6.97
N VAL A 8 2.83 2.56 -6.46
CA VAL A 8 2.66 2.18 -5.04
C VAL A 8 3.22 3.25 -4.10
N ARG A 9 4.43 3.76 -4.37
CA ARG A 9 5.14 4.66 -3.47
C ARG A 9 4.43 6.01 -3.25
N PRO A 10 4.13 6.82 -4.28
CA PRO A 10 3.42 8.08 -4.08
C PRO A 10 2.06 7.86 -3.40
N THR A 11 1.33 6.80 -3.80
CA THR A 11 0.04 6.48 -3.19
C THR A 11 0.14 6.16 -1.68
N LEU A 12 1.19 5.48 -1.23
CA LEU A 12 1.42 5.21 0.20
C LEU A 12 1.94 6.45 0.95
N THR A 13 2.69 7.33 0.29
CA THR A 13 3.17 8.58 0.87
C THR A 13 2.02 9.57 1.10
N ASP A 14 1.11 9.69 0.13
CA ASP A 14 -0.07 10.56 0.20
C ASP A 14 -1.20 9.97 1.04
N LEU A 15 -1.06 8.74 1.53
CA LEU A 15 -2.05 8.08 2.37
C LEU A 15 -2.18 8.79 3.73
N GLU A 16 -3.38 9.30 4.01
CA GLU A 16 -3.72 9.93 5.28
C GLU A 16 -3.96 8.89 6.38
N VAL A 17 -3.83 9.32 7.63
CA VAL A 17 -4.10 8.46 8.80
C VAL A 17 -5.56 8.03 8.81
N GLY A 18 -5.81 6.73 9.02
CA GLY A 18 -7.13 6.12 9.00
C GLY A 18 -7.67 5.81 7.60
N LYS A 19 -6.97 6.21 6.53
CA LYS A 19 -7.36 5.86 5.16
C LYS A 19 -6.73 4.54 4.72
N ALA A 20 -7.44 3.89 3.81
CA ALA A 20 -7.05 2.64 3.20
C ALA A 20 -6.87 2.81 1.69
N VAL A 21 -5.93 2.07 1.11
CA VAL A 21 -5.76 1.97 -0.35
C VAL A 21 -5.55 0.53 -0.75
N THR A 22 -6.13 0.14 -1.88
CA THR A 22 -6.08 -1.23 -2.40
C THR A 22 -5.21 -1.31 -3.65
N PHE A 23 -4.39 -2.35 -3.73
CA PHE A 23 -3.60 -2.68 -4.90
C PHE A 23 -3.88 -4.12 -5.37
N PRO A 24 -3.60 -4.45 -6.64
CA PRO A 24 -3.62 -5.83 -7.10
C PRO A 24 -2.65 -6.71 -6.33
N ILE A 25 -3.01 -7.97 -6.08
CA ILE A 25 -2.19 -8.95 -5.34
C ILE A 25 -0.82 -9.18 -5.97
N GLU A 26 -0.67 -8.97 -7.29
CA GLU A 26 0.61 -9.07 -8.01
C GLU A 26 1.66 -8.09 -7.46
N LYS A 27 1.20 -6.95 -6.92
CA LYS A 27 2.07 -5.92 -6.34
C LYS A 27 2.37 -6.13 -4.86
N THR A 28 1.91 -7.23 -4.25
CA THR A 28 2.05 -7.51 -2.81
C THR A 28 3.47 -7.35 -2.28
N LYS A 29 4.47 -7.86 -3.00
CA LYS A 29 5.89 -7.74 -2.62
C LYS A 29 6.32 -6.27 -2.55
N SER A 30 5.97 -5.49 -3.57
CA SER A 30 6.30 -4.07 -3.68
C SER A 30 5.57 -3.24 -2.61
N VAL A 31 4.28 -3.50 -2.42
CA VAL A 31 3.42 -2.84 -1.43
C VAL A 31 3.97 -3.03 -0.01
N ARG A 32 4.27 -4.27 0.40
CA ARG A 32 4.80 -4.53 1.74
C ARG A 32 6.18 -3.90 1.95
N ALA A 33 7.09 -4.04 0.99
CA ALA A 33 8.42 -3.45 1.11
C ALA A 33 8.36 -1.92 1.25
N GLN A 34 7.59 -1.26 0.39
CA GLN A 34 7.48 0.20 0.42
C GLN A 34 6.72 0.72 1.64
N ALA A 35 5.69 0.02 2.12
CA ALA A 35 5.01 0.38 3.36
C ALA A 35 5.96 0.29 4.56
N SER A 36 6.80 -0.75 4.64
CA SER A 36 7.83 -0.88 5.67
C SER A 36 8.89 0.23 5.58
N ASP A 37 9.44 0.47 4.39
CA ASP A 37 10.45 1.52 4.18
C ASP A 37 9.90 2.91 4.53
N LEU A 38 8.70 3.25 4.04
CA LEU A 38 8.05 4.54 4.35
C LEU A 38 7.69 4.64 5.83
N GLY A 39 7.31 3.53 6.47
CA GLY A 39 7.07 3.49 7.90
C GLY A 39 8.30 3.88 8.71
N LEU A 40 9.47 3.38 8.33
CA LEU A 40 10.75 3.71 8.96
C LEU A 40 11.19 5.15 8.65
N ILE A 41 11.13 5.57 7.39
CA ILE A 41 11.63 6.89 6.94
C ILE A 41 10.76 8.04 7.48
N LEU A 42 9.44 7.86 7.51
CA LEU A 42 8.48 8.90 7.87
C LEU A 42 7.95 8.75 9.30
N ASN A 43 8.46 7.77 10.06
CA ASN A 43 7.96 7.40 11.38
C ASN A 43 6.44 7.13 11.39
N ARG A 44 5.99 6.33 10.40
CA ARG A 44 4.58 5.97 10.19
C ARG A 44 4.34 4.50 10.47
N LYS A 45 3.11 4.15 10.80
CA LYS A 45 2.65 2.76 10.92
C LYS A 45 1.65 2.45 9.82
N TYR A 46 1.96 1.43 9.03
CA TYR A 46 1.09 0.89 8.01
C TYR A 46 0.68 -0.53 8.40
N GLN A 47 -0.58 -0.88 8.17
CA GLN A 47 -1.09 -2.24 8.26
C GLN A 47 -1.47 -2.71 6.86
N THR A 48 -1.14 -3.95 6.54
CA THR A 48 -1.48 -4.55 5.24
C THR A 48 -2.37 -5.77 5.45
N GLU A 49 -3.48 -5.83 4.72
CA GLU A 49 -4.41 -6.95 4.70
C GLU A 49 -4.48 -7.52 3.27
N THR A 50 -4.46 -8.85 3.11
CA THR A 50 -4.50 -9.49 1.80
C THR A 50 -5.78 -10.28 1.65
N ASP A 51 -6.58 -9.96 0.64
CA ASP A 51 -7.78 -10.70 0.26
C ASP A 51 -7.43 -11.59 -0.95
N ARG A 52 -7.40 -12.91 -0.71
CA ARG A 52 -7.04 -13.91 -1.72
C ARG A 52 -8.16 -14.17 -2.72
N GLU A 53 -9.42 -14.03 -2.30
CA GLU A 53 -10.57 -14.25 -3.19
C GLU A 53 -10.70 -13.11 -4.20
N LYS A 54 -10.58 -11.86 -3.72
CA LYS A 54 -10.61 -10.67 -4.57
C LYS A 54 -9.29 -10.38 -5.26
N ARG A 55 -8.22 -11.11 -4.94
CA ARG A 55 -6.86 -10.91 -5.45
C ARG A 55 -6.37 -9.47 -5.28
N ILE A 56 -6.55 -8.91 -4.08
CA ILE A 56 -6.09 -7.57 -3.72
C ILE A 56 -5.33 -7.55 -2.39
N ILE A 57 -4.51 -6.51 -2.21
CA ILE A 57 -3.87 -6.14 -0.95
C ILE A 57 -4.30 -4.74 -0.56
N THR A 58 -4.84 -4.59 0.63
CA THR A 58 -5.25 -3.32 1.23
C THR A 58 -4.14 -2.85 2.18
N VAL A 59 -3.78 -1.58 2.10
CA VAL A 59 -2.89 -0.92 3.05
C VAL A 59 -3.64 0.18 3.77
N ILE A 60 -3.54 0.18 5.09
CA ILE A 60 -4.18 1.15 5.97
C ILE A 60 -3.06 1.89 6.71
N ARG A 61 -3.11 3.22 6.75
CA ARG A 61 -2.19 3.98 7.60
C ARG A 61 -2.79 4.14 8.99
N ILE A 62 -2.08 3.64 10.01
CA ILE A 62 -2.50 3.71 11.42
C ILE A 62 -2.01 5.00 12.08
N SER A 63 -0.79 5.46 11.78
CA SER A 63 -0.21 6.71 12.32
C SER A 63 0.83 7.27 11.36
#